data_AF-A0AAE0TBQ9-F1
#
_entry.id   AF-A0AAE0TBQ9-F1
#
_cell.length_a   1.000
_cell.length_b   1.000
_cell.length_c   1.000
_cell.angle_alpha   90.00
_cell.angle_beta   90.00
_cell.angle_gamma   90.00
#
_symmetry.space_group_name_H-M   'P 1'
#
loop_
_entity.id
_entity.type
_entity.pdbx_description
1 polymer ?
#
loop_
_entity_poly.entity_id
_entity_poly.type
_entity_poly.pdbx_seq_one_letter_code
_entity_poly.pdbx_strand_id
1 'polypeptide(L)'
;MEAQNQEQTNVQPVRGLYFLPGTEEGRPASLNISGGNIVILQPDGTQCAFYRHKDAVSYDADGRPRLCFTDGGAFLPDNPAVLQHFRPLPEVSPSLSGKPVEVGVILTRFLVIGGVLAGITVAAVFVIRSFLAADLALFVGQDIWYSFSNAVLEQGQEFEASALTEEQQAEIADSFRAFIAGTDAENVFYDLRFKKMAGDTANAFAMPGGLMVLTDDMVYHTENSDELNSVLAHELGHIYHRHPEQGTMQNGTTALIMYYLDAGTLLSMTSELLLLKYSREHEQEADLFSCGIMNRRGIKGDLLKQVLTRLEEKTGGGGAPEFMSTHPDTESRTFGVALGVAALIVVLSVMNGFERDLRSALMGVNAHLTVGKFNVSGQLPLESNTEITEQIRAAVPFKSVTPYTLNQALVNSGRDA
;
A
#
# COMPACT_ATOMS: atom_id res chain seq x y z
N MET A 1 -42.19 24.95 69.89
CA MET A 1 -42.54 24.06 71.02
C MET A 1 -42.52 22.65 70.48
N GLU A 2 -41.44 21.93 70.72
CA GLU A 2 -41.48 20.47 70.77
C GLU A 2 -40.40 20.05 71.76
N ALA A 3 -40.91 19.59 72.91
CA ALA A 3 -40.17 19.44 74.13
C ALA A 3 -39.32 18.17 74.09
N GLN A 4 -38.14 18.34 74.69
CA GLN A 4 -37.29 17.31 75.28
C GLN A 4 -38.05 16.06 75.71
N ASN A 5 -37.62 14.92 75.18
CA ASN A 5 -37.66 13.67 75.93
C ASN A 5 -36.36 12.90 75.62
N GLN A 6 -35.24 13.41 76.15
CA GLN A 6 -34.02 12.62 76.30
C GLN A 6 -34.24 11.72 77.52
N GLU A 7 -34.73 10.51 77.28
CA GLU A 7 -34.53 9.42 78.24
C GLU A 7 -33.04 9.27 78.46
N GLN A 8 -32.56 9.73 79.62
CA GLN A 8 -31.28 9.33 80.19
C GLN A 8 -31.38 7.84 80.51
N THR A 9 -31.14 7.00 79.52
CA THR A 9 -30.74 5.61 79.74
C THR A 9 -29.35 5.65 80.38
N ASN A 10 -29.33 5.68 81.70
CA ASN A 10 -28.12 5.46 82.50
C ASN A 10 -27.74 3.99 82.34
N VAL A 11 -27.12 3.65 81.21
CA VAL A 11 -26.65 2.30 80.93
C VAL A 11 -25.51 2.03 81.90
N GLN A 12 -25.62 0.97 82.70
CA GLN A 12 -24.55 0.59 83.62
C GLN A 12 -23.21 0.46 82.88
N PRO A 13 -22.09 0.90 83.50
CA PRO A 13 -20.79 0.85 82.85
C PRO A 13 -20.45 -0.60 82.46
N VAL A 14 -20.25 -0.82 81.17
CA VAL A 14 -19.99 -2.14 80.59
C VAL A 14 -18.52 -2.43 80.75
N ARG A 15 -18.17 -3.47 81.52
CA ARG A 15 -16.79 -3.89 81.71
C ARG A 15 -16.32 -4.72 80.51
N GLY A 16 -15.01 -4.64 80.24
CA GLY A 16 -14.39 -5.35 79.14
C GLY A 16 -12.90 -5.03 79.01
N LEU A 17 -12.34 -5.42 77.87
CA LEU A 17 -10.97 -5.11 77.49
C LEU A 17 -10.96 -4.07 76.37
N TYR A 18 -10.23 -2.98 76.57
CA TYR A 18 -9.97 -1.98 75.54
C TYR A 18 -8.57 -2.16 74.94
N PHE A 19 -8.51 -2.15 73.62
CA PHE A 19 -7.30 -2.22 72.82
C PHE A 19 -7.07 -0.85 72.18
N LEU A 20 -5.92 -0.25 72.45
CA LEU A 20 -5.53 1.02 71.84
C LEU A 20 -5.28 0.82 70.33
N PRO A 21 -5.51 1.84 69.49
CA PRO A 21 -5.19 1.79 68.08
C PRO A 21 -3.80 1.22 67.77
N GLY A 22 -3.74 0.17 66.96
CA GLY A 22 -2.48 -0.47 66.55
C GLY A 22 -1.79 -1.35 67.60
N THR A 23 -2.47 -1.67 68.71
CA THR A 23 -1.95 -2.58 69.74
C THR A 23 -2.81 -3.83 69.87
N GLU A 24 -2.18 -4.97 70.15
CA GLU A 24 -2.87 -6.24 70.44
C GLU A 24 -3.01 -6.50 71.95
N GLU A 25 -2.48 -5.61 72.80
CA GLU A 25 -2.53 -5.73 74.25
C GLU A 25 -3.82 -5.10 74.80
N GLY A 26 -4.73 -5.95 75.29
CA GLY A 26 -5.99 -5.52 75.87
C GLY A 26 -5.83 -5.09 77.33
N ARG A 27 -6.34 -3.90 77.68
CA ARG A 27 -6.33 -3.38 79.04
C ARG A 27 -7.75 -3.42 79.64
N PRO A 28 -7.92 -3.82 80.91
CA PRO A 28 -9.22 -3.74 81.58
C PRO A 28 -9.75 -2.32 81.56
N ALA A 29 -10.97 -2.14 81.07
CA ALA A 29 -11.62 -0.84 80.99
C ALA A 29 -13.14 -0.99 81.12
N SER A 30 -13.81 0.11 81.46
CA SER A 30 -15.26 0.20 81.44
C SER A 30 -15.73 1.21 80.41
N LEU A 31 -16.70 0.80 79.61
CA LEU A 31 -17.36 1.61 78.60
C LEU A 31 -18.63 2.22 79.21
N ASN A 32 -18.74 3.54 79.16
CA ASN A 32 -19.93 4.29 79.58
C ASN A 32 -20.51 5.05 78.40
N ILE A 33 -21.84 5.02 78.25
CA ILE A 33 -22.56 5.71 77.19
C ILE A 33 -23.31 6.88 77.81
N SER A 34 -22.92 8.11 77.48
CA SER A 34 -23.57 9.31 77.99
C SER A 34 -23.75 10.34 76.89
N GLY A 35 -24.99 10.81 76.69
CA GLY A 35 -25.31 11.88 75.74
C GLY A 35 -24.93 11.59 74.28
N GLY A 36 -24.97 10.33 73.86
CA GLY A 36 -24.58 9.92 72.50
C GLY A 36 -23.06 9.79 72.28
N ASN A 37 -22.27 9.84 73.36
CA ASN A 37 -20.84 9.58 73.34
C ASN A 37 -20.51 8.33 74.14
N ILE A 38 -19.42 7.67 73.74
CA ILE A 38 -18.84 6.51 74.37
C ILE A 38 -17.56 6.97 75.06
N VAL A 39 -17.50 6.78 76.37
CA VAL A 39 -16.33 7.10 77.18
C VAL A 39 -15.74 5.81 77.71
N ILE A 40 -14.46 5.58 77.48
CA ILE A 40 -13.74 4.42 77.98
C ILE A 40 -12.88 4.86 79.16
N LEU A 41 -13.14 4.28 80.33
CA LEU A 41 -12.47 4.57 81.59
C LEU A 41 -11.60 3.38 82.01
N GLN A 42 -10.39 3.65 82.50
CA GLN A 42 -9.57 2.66 83.20
C GLN A 42 -10.16 2.33 84.59
N PRO A 43 -9.71 1.24 85.24
CA PRO A 43 -10.22 0.83 86.55
C PRO A 43 -9.99 1.87 87.66
N ASP A 44 -9.03 2.78 87.47
CA ASP A 44 -8.72 3.91 88.36
C ASP A 44 -9.64 5.14 88.14
N GLY A 45 -10.57 5.06 87.18
CA GLY A 45 -11.49 6.13 86.80
C GLY A 45 -10.92 7.11 85.77
N THR A 46 -9.68 6.93 85.32
CA THR A 46 -9.05 7.81 84.31
C THR A 46 -9.65 7.56 82.93
N GLN A 47 -10.03 8.63 82.23
CA GLN A 47 -10.53 8.54 80.86
C GLN A 47 -9.42 8.18 79.88
N CYS A 48 -9.57 7.05 79.19
CA CYS A 48 -8.63 6.54 78.22
C CYS A 48 -8.95 6.97 76.79
N ALA A 49 -10.24 6.96 76.43
CA ALA A 49 -10.68 7.29 75.08
C ALA A 49 -12.10 7.84 75.08
N PHE A 50 -12.41 8.61 74.04
CA PHE A 50 -13.71 9.24 73.82
C PHE A 50 -14.10 9.09 72.35
N TYR A 51 -15.27 8.52 72.11
CA TYR A 51 -15.83 8.30 70.78
C TYR A 51 -17.27 8.80 70.71
N ARG A 52 -17.74 9.15 69.52
CA ARG A 52 -19.18 9.36 69.33
C ARG A 52 -19.84 8.00 69.09
N HIS A 53 -21.05 7.80 69.59
CA HIS A 53 -21.78 6.53 69.45
C HIS A 53 -21.94 6.11 67.98
N LYS A 54 -22.08 7.07 67.05
CA LYS A 54 -22.19 6.82 65.61
C LYS A 54 -20.92 6.27 64.95
N ASP A 55 -19.76 6.46 65.60
CA ASP A 55 -18.44 6.07 65.09
C ASP A 55 -18.05 4.66 65.57
N ALA A 56 -18.88 4.03 66.40
CA ALA A 56 -18.70 2.68 66.90
C ALA A 56 -19.52 1.67 66.09
N VAL A 57 -18.87 0.58 65.70
CA VAL A 57 -19.45 -0.45 64.86
C VAL A 57 -19.22 -1.81 65.53
N SER A 58 -20.26 -2.61 65.69
CA SER A 58 -20.12 -3.98 66.22
C SER A 58 -19.58 -4.91 65.14
N TYR A 59 -18.59 -5.72 65.48
CA TYR A 59 -17.93 -6.66 64.57
C TYR A 59 -17.91 -8.04 65.21
N ASP A 60 -18.47 -9.02 64.49
CA ASP A 60 -18.43 -10.42 64.86
C ASP A 60 -17.72 -11.20 63.75
N ALA A 61 -16.46 -11.56 63.99
CA ALA A 61 -15.72 -12.49 63.17
C ALA A 61 -15.01 -13.49 64.09
N ASP A 62 -15.01 -14.75 63.69
CA ASP A 62 -14.40 -15.88 64.42
C ASP A 62 -14.95 -16.09 65.85
N GLY A 63 -16.18 -15.63 66.13
CA GLY A 63 -16.90 -15.89 67.39
C GLY A 63 -16.48 -15.02 68.57
N ARG A 64 -15.77 -13.91 68.34
CA ARG A 64 -15.39 -12.93 69.38
C ARG A 64 -15.99 -11.57 69.07
N PRO A 65 -17.20 -11.28 69.58
CA PRO A 65 -17.91 -10.08 69.22
C PRO A 65 -17.30 -8.86 69.94
N ARG A 66 -16.89 -7.84 69.18
CA ARG A 66 -16.20 -6.63 69.69
C ARG A 66 -16.78 -5.36 69.08
N LEU A 67 -16.51 -4.23 69.72
CA LEU A 67 -16.82 -2.90 69.23
C LEU A 67 -15.55 -2.30 68.59
N CYS A 68 -15.63 -1.86 67.34
CA CYS A 68 -14.52 -1.22 66.63
C CYS A 68 -14.80 0.28 66.45
N PHE A 69 -13.77 1.11 66.58
CA PHE A 69 -13.84 2.57 66.43
C PHE A 69 -13.06 3.04 65.20
N THR A 70 -13.36 4.25 64.72
CA THR A 70 -12.78 4.84 63.49
C THR A 70 -11.28 5.09 63.54
N ASP A 71 -10.70 5.20 64.74
CA ASP A 71 -9.26 5.36 64.95
C ASP A 71 -8.49 4.03 64.97
N GLY A 72 -9.20 2.89 64.85
CA GLY A 72 -8.63 1.55 64.92
C GLY A 72 -8.56 0.97 66.33
N GLY A 73 -9.08 1.66 67.35
CA GLY A 73 -9.27 1.09 68.68
C GLY A 73 -10.39 0.04 68.70
N ALA A 74 -10.34 -0.88 69.66
CA ALA A 74 -11.38 -1.90 69.83
C ALA A 74 -11.74 -2.13 71.30
N PHE A 75 -13.01 -2.38 71.60
CA PHE A 75 -13.49 -2.74 72.93
C PHE A 75 -14.19 -4.10 72.89
N LEU A 76 -13.70 -5.04 73.69
CA LEU A 76 -14.27 -6.37 73.87
C LEU A 76 -15.07 -6.39 75.17
N PRO A 77 -16.41 -6.32 75.13
CA PRO A 77 -17.24 -6.33 76.34
C PRO A 77 -17.27 -7.72 76.98
N ASP A 78 -17.30 -7.79 78.32
CA ASP A 78 -17.46 -9.05 79.05
C ASP A 78 -18.82 -9.71 78.77
N ASN A 79 -19.84 -8.90 78.49
CA ASN A 79 -21.16 -9.35 78.05
C ASN A 79 -21.44 -8.92 76.60
N PRO A 80 -21.47 -9.86 75.64
CA PRO A 80 -21.65 -9.55 74.22
C PRO A 80 -23.06 -9.03 73.88
N ALA A 81 -24.06 -9.22 74.75
CA ALA A 81 -25.42 -8.73 74.53
C ALA A 81 -25.48 -7.19 74.39
N VAL A 82 -24.50 -6.47 74.91
CA VAL A 82 -24.42 -5.01 74.80
C VAL A 82 -24.26 -4.57 73.33
N LEU A 83 -23.64 -5.40 72.48
CA LEU A 83 -23.31 -5.07 71.08
C LEU A 83 -24.54 -4.93 70.19
N GLN A 84 -25.71 -5.44 70.60
CA GLN A 84 -26.98 -5.28 69.87
C GLN A 84 -27.45 -3.82 69.80
N HIS A 85 -26.95 -2.95 70.68
CA HIS A 85 -27.28 -1.52 70.68
C HIS A 85 -26.41 -0.71 69.70
N PHE A 86 -25.42 -1.34 69.08
CA PHE A 86 -24.51 -0.72 68.12
C PHE A 86 -24.77 -1.23 66.71
N ARG A 87 -24.46 -0.39 65.71
CA ARG A 87 -24.64 -0.75 64.31
C ARG A 87 -23.67 -1.86 63.93
N PRO A 88 -24.12 -2.98 63.32
CA PRO A 88 -23.22 -4.01 62.83
C PRO A 88 -22.36 -3.48 61.69
N LEU A 89 -21.14 -4.01 61.57
CA LEU A 89 -20.29 -3.75 60.42
C LEU A 89 -21.07 -4.20 59.18
N PRO A 90 -21.22 -3.34 58.15
CA PRO A 90 -21.88 -3.78 56.94
C PRO A 90 -21.12 -5.01 56.45
N GLU A 91 -21.82 -6.15 56.35
CA GLU A 91 -21.27 -7.35 55.74
C GLU A 91 -20.70 -6.92 54.40
N VAL A 92 -19.38 -7.00 54.25
CA VAL A 92 -18.79 -6.99 52.92
C VAL A 92 -19.15 -8.35 52.35
N SER A 93 -20.36 -8.46 51.83
CA SER A 93 -20.68 -9.49 50.85
C SER A 93 -19.57 -9.41 49.80
N PRO A 94 -18.89 -10.51 49.45
CA PRO A 94 -18.12 -10.56 48.22
C PRO A 94 -19.12 -10.55 47.06
N SER A 95 -19.77 -9.40 46.85
CA SER A 95 -20.68 -9.18 45.74
C SER A 95 -19.84 -8.91 44.49
N LEU A 96 -19.37 -10.00 43.89
CA LEU A 96 -19.20 -10.09 42.44
C LEU A 96 -20.60 -10.22 41.81
N SER A 97 -21.44 -9.19 41.96
CA SER A 97 -22.77 -9.14 41.32
C SER A 97 -23.35 -7.74 41.34
N GLY A 98 -23.30 -7.07 40.19
CA GLY A 98 -24.37 -6.15 39.80
C GLY A 98 -24.14 -4.65 40.03
N LYS A 99 -23.27 -4.03 39.23
CA LYS A 99 -23.65 -2.76 38.58
C LYS A 99 -23.97 -3.08 37.10
N PRO A 100 -25.20 -2.90 36.62
CA PRO A 100 -25.59 -3.24 35.24
C PRO A 100 -25.08 -2.23 34.19
N VAL A 101 -23.94 -1.58 34.43
CA VAL A 101 -23.41 -0.51 33.56
C VAL A 101 -22.04 -0.86 32.96
N GLU A 102 -21.34 -1.90 33.40
CA GLU A 102 -20.01 -2.22 32.83
C GLU A 102 -20.01 -3.35 31.80
N VAL A 103 -20.89 -4.36 31.90
CA VAL A 103 -20.86 -5.47 30.93
C VAL A 103 -21.28 -5.00 29.53
N GLY A 104 -22.31 -4.15 29.41
CA GLY A 104 -22.73 -3.60 28.13
C GLY A 104 -21.64 -2.73 27.48
N VAL A 105 -21.02 -1.84 28.26
CA VAL A 105 -19.94 -0.97 27.76
C VAL A 105 -18.69 -1.77 27.40
N ILE A 106 -18.33 -2.79 28.18
CA ILE A 106 -17.21 -3.69 27.90
C ILE A 106 -17.50 -4.49 26.62
N LEU A 107 -18.70 -5.08 26.48
CA LEU A 107 -19.09 -5.85 25.30
C LEU A 107 -19.13 -4.96 24.05
N THR A 108 -19.67 -3.74 24.14
CA THR A 108 -19.67 -2.76 23.04
C THR A 108 -18.24 -2.35 22.68
N ARG A 109 -17.34 -2.13 23.65
CA ARG A 109 -15.93 -1.85 23.37
C ARG A 109 -15.23 -3.01 22.68
N PHE A 110 -15.47 -4.26 23.10
CA PHE A 110 -14.93 -5.44 22.43
C PHE A 110 -15.48 -5.61 21.01
N LEU A 111 -16.76 -5.34 20.78
CA LEU A 111 -17.37 -5.37 19.45
C LEU A 111 -16.83 -4.25 18.54
N VAL A 112 -16.63 -3.04 19.06
CA VAL A 112 -16.04 -1.92 18.30
C VAL A 112 -14.57 -2.20 17.99
N ILE A 113 -13.77 -2.65 18.97
CA ILE A 113 -12.36 -2.99 18.76
C ILE A 113 -12.24 -4.17 17.80
N GLY A 114 -13.07 -5.21 17.96
CA GLY A 114 -13.12 -6.35 17.06
C GLY A 114 -13.54 -5.95 15.65
N GLY A 115 -14.53 -5.07 15.50
CA GLY A 115 -14.96 -4.52 14.22
C GLY A 115 -13.89 -3.65 13.55
N VAL A 116 -13.18 -2.82 14.32
CA VAL A 116 -12.05 -2.01 13.84
C VAL A 116 -10.88 -2.89 13.44
N LEU A 117 -10.52 -3.90 14.23
CA LEU A 117 -9.46 -4.85 13.89
C LEU A 117 -9.82 -5.68 12.66
N ALA A 118 -11.07 -6.14 12.55
CA ALA A 118 -11.55 -6.82 11.36
C ALA A 118 -11.52 -5.88 10.14
N GLY A 119 -11.96 -4.63 10.30
CA GLY A 119 -11.89 -3.61 9.26
C GLY A 119 -10.46 -3.28 8.83
N ILE A 120 -9.52 -3.15 9.77
CA ILE A 120 -8.09 -2.96 9.50
C ILE A 120 -7.52 -4.20 8.82
N THR A 121 -7.90 -5.40 9.23
CA THR A 121 -7.43 -6.65 8.63
C THR A 121 -7.93 -6.77 7.19
N VAL A 122 -9.21 -6.50 6.95
CA VAL A 122 -9.78 -6.48 5.60
C VAL A 122 -9.09 -5.40 4.75
N ALA A 123 -8.99 -4.17 5.25
CA ALA A 123 -8.29 -3.09 4.56
C ALA A 123 -6.82 -3.44 4.28
N ALA A 124 -6.12 -4.05 5.23
CA ALA A 124 -4.75 -4.51 5.07
C ALA A 124 -4.66 -5.60 4.01
N VAL A 125 -5.57 -6.57 3.97
CA VAL A 125 -5.63 -7.58 2.90
C VAL A 125 -5.84 -6.91 1.54
N PHE A 126 -6.75 -5.95 1.42
CA PHE A 126 -6.98 -5.22 0.16
C PHE A 126 -5.77 -4.38 -0.27
N VAL A 127 -5.09 -3.71 0.67
CA VAL A 127 -3.90 -2.88 0.39
C VAL A 127 -2.69 -3.75 0.06
N ILE A 128 -2.42 -4.80 0.86
CA ILE A 128 -1.33 -5.74 0.65
C ILE A 128 -1.53 -6.49 -0.67
N ARG A 129 -2.76 -6.86 -1.04
CA ARG A 129 -3.08 -7.49 -2.34
C ARG A 129 -2.58 -6.66 -3.53
N SER A 130 -2.86 -5.36 -3.54
CA SER A 130 -2.45 -4.50 -4.65
C SER A 130 -0.93 -4.33 -4.75
N PHE A 131 -0.22 -4.31 -3.62
CA PHE A 131 1.23 -4.20 -3.60
C PHE A 131 1.94 -5.51 -3.95
N LEU A 132 1.44 -6.65 -3.47
CA LEU A 132 2.07 -7.96 -3.69
C LEU A 132 1.79 -8.56 -5.07
N ALA A 133 0.70 -8.17 -5.74
CA ALA A 133 0.30 -8.80 -7.01
C ALA A 133 1.36 -8.66 -8.12
N ALA A 134 2.00 -7.49 -8.24
CA ALA A 134 3.07 -7.28 -9.22
C ALA A 134 4.30 -8.16 -8.93
N ASP A 135 4.72 -8.21 -7.66
CA ASP A 135 5.87 -9.01 -7.24
C ASP A 135 5.60 -10.53 -7.36
N LEU A 136 4.37 -10.99 -7.07
CA LEU A 136 3.96 -12.38 -7.25
C LEU A 136 3.83 -12.78 -8.71
N ALA A 137 3.33 -11.88 -9.57
CA ALA A 137 3.28 -12.12 -11.02
C ALA A 137 4.68 -12.37 -11.59
N LEU A 138 5.69 -11.64 -11.09
CA LEU A 138 7.09 -11.83 -11.48
C LEU A 138 7.69 -13.17 -11.01
N PHE A 139 7.21 -13.71 -9.89
CA PHE A 139 7.72 -14.96 -9.33
C PHE A 139 7.27 -16.21 -10.10
N VAL A 140 6.11 -16.16 -10.74
CA VAL A 140 5.60 -17.24 -11.58
C VAL A 140 6.23 -17.16 -12.98
N GLY A 141 6.88 -18.25 -13.39
CA GLY A 141 7.54 -18.38 -14.68
C GLY A 141 6.58 -18.23 -15.87
N GLN A 142 7.10 -17.71 -16.98
CA GLN A 142 6.32 -17.44 -18.19
C GLN A 142 5.68 -18.71 -18.78
N ASP A 143 6.37 -19.84 -18.69
CA ASP A 143 5.93 -21.17 -19.10
C ASP A 143 4.67 -21.65 -18.33
N ILE A 144 4.59 -21.36 -17.04
CA ILE A 144 3.41 -21.67 -16.22
C ILE A 144 2.24 -20.80 -16.66
N TRP A 145 2.49 -19.50 -16.83
CA TRP A 145 1.47 -18.56 -17.31
C TRP A 145 0.93 -18.94 -18.69
N TYR A 146 1.82 -19.29 -19.61
CA TYR A 146 1.45 -19.71 -20.95
C TYR A 146 0.61 -20.99 -20.92
N SER A 147 1.01 -21.98 -20.13
CA SER A 147 0.27 -23.25 -19.98
C SER A 147 -1.13 -23.01 -19.40
N PHE A 148 -1.25 -22.11 -18.43
CA PHE A 148 -2.53 -21.69 -17.88
C PHE A 148 -3.41 -21.04 -18.95
N SER A 149 -2.92 -20.03 -19.65
CA SER A 149 -3.68 -19.32 -20.67
C SER A 149 -4.11 -20.24 -21.81
N ASN A 150 -3.23 -21.15 -22.24
CA ASN A 150 -3.57 -22.15 -23.27
C ASN A 150 -4.67 -23.09 -22.79
N ALA A 151 -4.61 -23.56 -21.54
CA ALA A 151 -5.64 -24.43 -20.97
C ALA A 151 -7.00 -23.71 -20.86
N VAL A 152 -7.01 -22.44 -20.45
CA VAL A 152 -8.21 -21.59 -20.47
C VAL A 152 -8.76 -21.48 -21.89
N LEU A 153 -7.92 -21.13 -22.87
CA LEU A 153 -8.33 -20.95 -24.26
C LEU A 153 -8.92 -22.23 -24.88
N GLU A 154 -8.39 -23.40 -24.51
CA GLU A 154 -8.87 -24.70 -25.00
C GLU A 154 -10.18 -25.16 -24.35
N GLN A 155 -10.43 -24.79 -23.09
CA GLN A 155 -11.66 -25.18 -22.37
C GLN A 155 -12.78 -24.14 -22.44
N GLY A 156 -12.47 -22.90 -22.82
CA GLY A 156 -13.44 -21.82 -22.93
C GLY A 156 -14.48 -22.09 -24.01
N GLN A 157 -15.75 -22.20 -23.60
CA GLN A 157 -16.87 -22.36 -24.54
C GLN A 157 -17.18 -21.10 -25.35
N GLU A 158 -16.61 -19.95 -24.95
CA GLU A 158 -16.78 -18.67 -25.64
C GLU A 158 -15.93 -18.57 -26.92
N PHE A 159 -14.96 -19.47 -27.11
CA PHE A 159 -14.06 -19.46 -28.26
C PHE A 159 -14.32 -20.63 -29.21
N GLU A 160 -14.71 -20.31 -30.43
CA GLU A 160 -14.80 -21.24 -31.55
C GLU A 160 -13.52 -21.20 -32.40
N ALA A 161 -13.36 -22.20 -33.26
CA ALA A 161 -12.31 -22.19 -34.27
C ALA A 161 -12.50 -20.98 -35.21
N SER A 162 -11.40 -20.28 -35.49
CA SER A 162 -11.39 -19.17 -36.45
C SER A 162 -11.89 -19.62 -37.82
N ALA A 163 -12.69 -18.77 -38.46
CA ALA A 163 -13.13 -18.90 -39.84
C ALA A 163 -12.09 -18.38 -40.85
N LEU A 164 -11.07 -17.64 -40.40
CA LEU A 164 -9.94 -17.23 -41.23
C LEU A 164 -9.13 -18.46 -41.65
N THR A 165 -8.75 -18.50 -42.92
CA THR A 165 -7.87 -19.55 -43.46
C THR A 165 -6.48 -19.47 -42.84
N GLU A 166 -5.74 -20.58 -42.84
CA GLU A 166 -4.35 -20.60 -42.36
C GLU A 166 -3.46 -19.59 -43.10
N GLU A 167 -3.74 -19.35 -44.39
CA GLU A 167 -3.02 -18.36 -45.21
C GLU A 167 -3.28 -16.94 -44.73
N GLN A 168 -4.54 -16.57 -44.45
CA GLN A 168 -4.88 -15.25 -43.89
C GLN A 168 -4.27 -15.04 -42.50
N GLN A 169 -4.30 -16.08 -41.66
CA GLN A 169 -3.68 -16.03 -40.33
C GLN A 169 -2.17 -15.82 -40.42
N ALA A 170 -1.51 -16.53 -41.34
CA ALA A 170 -0.08 -16.38 -41.59
C ALA A 170 0.26 -14.99 -42.12
N GLU A 171 -0.53 -14.45 -43.06
CA GLU A 171 -0.35 -13.10 -43.60
C GLU A 171 -0.44 -12.03 -42.52
N ILE A 172 -1.44 -12.12 -41.63
CA ILE A 172 -1.60 -11.20 -40.49
C ILE A 172 -0.40 -11.31 -39.54
N ALA A 173 0.02 -12.54 -39.21
CA ALA A 173 1.15 -12.76 -38.31
C ALA A 173 2.49 -12.28 -38.91
N ASP A 174 2.70 -12.47 -40.21
CA ASP A 174 3.88 -11.97 -40.94
C ASP A 174 3.87 -10.44 -41.02
N SER A 175 2.72 -9.83 -41.33
CA SER A 175 2.51 -8.38 -41.31
C SER A 175 2.88 -7.79 -39.95
N PHE A 176 2.38 -8.39 -38.86
CA PHE A 176 2.67 -7.90 -37.52
C PHE A 176 4.14 -8.09 -37.13
N ARG A 177 4.76 -9.23 -37.48
CA ARG A 177 6.20 -9.45 -37.29
C ARG A 177 7.03 -8.39 -38.00
N ALA A 178 6.69 -8.09 -39.25
CA ALA A 178 7.36 -7.03 -40.01
C ALA A 178 7.12 -5.64 -39.38
N PHE A 179 5.95 -5.41 -38.81
CA PHE A 179 5.57 -4.17 -38.13
C PHE A 179 6.37 -3.90 -36.85
N ILE A 180 6.77 -4.93 -36.09
CA ILE A 180 7.55 -4.76 -34.86
C ILE A 180 9.07 -4.93 -35.04
N ALA A 181 9.54 -5.46 -36.18
CA ALA A 181 10.96 -5.72 -36.45
C ALA A 181 11.86 -4.46 -36.35
N GLY A 182 12.95 -4.51 -35.59
CA GLY A 182 13.83 -3.36 -35.36
C GLY A 182 13.30 -2.35 -34.34
N THR A 183 12.28 -2.73 -33.57
CA THR A 183 11.79 -1.97 -32.41
C THR A 183 12.08 -2.72 -31.12
N ASP A 184 11.88 -2.06 -29.98
CA ASP A 184 12.05 -2.68 -28.66
C ASP A 184 11.07 -3.86 -28.44
N ALA A 185 10.02 -3.95 -29.25
CA ALA A 185 9.02 -5.00 -29.24
C ALA A 185 9.46 -6.31 -29.96
N GLU A 186 10.53 -6.29 -30.77
CA GLU A 186 10.96 -7.45 -31.58
C GLU A 186 11.33 -8.68 -30.72
N ASN A 187 11.87 -8.45 -29.53
CA ASN A 187 12.33 -9.52 -28.64
C ASN A 187 11.27 -9.94 -27.60
N VAL A 188 10.06 -9.38 -27.67
CA VAL A 188 8.97 -9.74 -26.79
C VAL A 188 8.39 -11.06 -27.28
N PHE A 189 8.34 -12.06 -26.40
CA PHE A 189 7.67 -13.31 -26.74
C PHE A 189 6.16 -13.07 -26.79
N TYR A 190 5.54 -13.49 -27.89
CA TYR A 190 4.10 -13.57 -28.01
C TYR A 190 3.68 -14.77 -28.86
N ASP A 191 2.47 -15.28 -28.62
CA ASP A 191 1.80 -16.32 -29.41
C ASP A 191 0.44 -15.80 -29.84
N LEU A 192 0.30 -15.46 -31.13
CA LEU A 192 -0.93 -14.92 -31.70
C LEU A 192 -1.87 -16.05 -32.14
N ARG A 193 -3.05 -16.10 -31.53
CA ARG A 193 -4.12 -17.05 -31.83
C ARG A 193 -5.34 -16.35 -32.42
N PHE A 194 -5.95 -17.01 -33.39
CA PHE A 194 -7.16 -16.52 -34.04
C PHE A 194 -8.35 -17.33 -33.54
N LYS A 195 -9.41 -16.64 -33.11
CA LYS A 195 -10.61 -17.27 -32.59
C LYS A 195 -11.85 -16.58 -33.12
N LYS A 196 -12.93 -17.33 -33.23
CA LYS A 196 -14.25 -16.77 -33.44
C LYS A 196 -14.99 -16.71 -32.10
N MET A 197 -15.68 -15.61 -31.84
CA MET A 197 -16.55 -15.46 -30.68
C MET A 197 -18.02 -15.40 -31.13
N ALA A 198 -18.94 -15.66 -30.22
CA ALA A 198 -20.37 -15.62 -30.53
C ALA A 198 -20.86 -14.17 -30.68
N GLY A 199 -21.56 -13.88 -31.78
CA GLY A 199 -22.01 -12.53 -32.11
C GLY A 199 -21.00 -11.80 -33.01
N ASP A 200 -21.24 -10.52 -33.29
CA ASP A 200 -20.30 -9.63 -33.99
C ASP A 200 -19.49 -8.88 -32.92
N THR A 201 -18.50 -9.57 -32.36
CA THR A 201 -17.72 -9.13 -31.20
C THR A 201 -16.26 -8.90 -31.61
N ALA A 202 -16.03 -7.74 -32.20
CA ALA A 202 -14.69 -7.25 -32.49
C ALA A 202 -13.88 -7.11 -31.21
N ASN A 203 -12.86 -7.96 -31.03
CA ASN A 203 -12.02 -7.95 -29.85
C ASN A 203 -10.58 -8.44 -30.14
N ALA A 204 -9.66 -8.03 -29.28
CA ALA A 204 -8.30 -8.55 -29.20
C ALA A 204 -7.89 -8.51 -27.72
N PHE A 205 -7.24 -9.56 -27.22
CA PHE A 205 -6.89 -9.64 -25.81
C PHE A 205 -5.51 -10.28 -25.59
N ALA A 206 -4.70 -9.59 -24.81
CA ALA A 206 -3.50 -10.11 -24.18
C ALA A 206 -3.85 -10.99 -22.96
N MET A 207 -3.33 -12.21 -22.96
CA MET A 207 -3.47 -13.18 -21.87
C MET A 207 -2.09 -13.46 -21.24
N PRO A 208 -2.05 -13.97 -19.99
CA PRO A 208 -0.79 -14.28 -19.32
C PRO A 208 0.15 -15.17 -20.14
N GLY A 209 1.46 -14.95 -20.02
CA GLY A 209 2.48 -15.79 -20.67
C GLY A 209 2.77 -15.45 -22.13
N GLY A 210 2.25 -14.33 -22.64
CA GLY A 210 2.49 -13.88 -24.01
C GLY A 210 1.44 -14.32 -25.04
N LEU A 211 0.37 -14.98 -24.60
CA LEU A 211 -0.69 -15.41 -25.51
C LEU A 211 -1.53 -14.19 -25.90
N MET A 212 -1.68 -13.91 -27.19
CA MET A 212 -2.56 -12.88 -27.72
C MET A 212 -3.65 -13.56 -28.52
N VAL A 213 -4.90 -13.16 -28.32
CA VAL A 213 -6.02 -13.68 -29.10
C VAL A 213 -6.64 -12.55 -29.89
N LEU A 214 -6.85 -12.78 -31.17
CA LEU A 214 -7.49 -11.86 -32.10
C LEU A 214 -8.78 -12.49 -32.61
N THR A 215 -9.89 -11.75 -32.53
CA THR A 215 -11.15 -12.25 -33.09
C THR A 215 -11.25 -12.00 -34.58
N ASP A 216 -11.91 -12.91 -35.29
CA ASP A 216 -12.17 -12.75 -36.74
C ASP A 216 -12.91 -11.43 -37.03
N ASP A 217 -13.87 -11.07 -36.17
CA ASP A 217 -14.64 -9.82 -36.29
C ASP A 217 -13.73 -8.59 -36.23
N MET A 218 -12.70 -8.58 -35.37
CA MET A 218 -11.74 -7.48 -35.33
C MET A 218 -11.03 -7.32 -36.67
N VAL A 219 -10.64 -8.42 -37.32
CA VAL A 219 -10.02 -8.39 -38.66
C VAL A 219 -10.99 -7.80 -39.69
N TYR A 220 -12.28 -8.16 -39.63
CA TYR A 220 -13.29 -7.63 -40.55
C TYR A 220 -13.60 -6.14 -40.34
N HIS A 221 -13.44 -5.62 -39.12
CA HIS A 221 -13.74 -4.21 -38.81
C HIS A 221 -12.57 -3.26 -39.04
N THR A 222 -11.34 -3.77 -39.15
CA THR A 222 -10.16 -2.99 -39.55
C THR A 222 -10.09 -2.83 -41.07
N GLU A 223 -9.76 -1.63 -41.56
CA GLU A 223 -9.75 -1.32 -43.00
C GLU A 223 -8.44 -1.71 -43.69
N ASN A 224 -7.35 -1.81 -42.94
CA ASN A 224 -6.02 -2.09 -43.47
C ASN A 224 -5.11 -2.73 -42.40
N SER A 225 -3.96 -3.22 -42.86
CA SER A 225 -2.96 -3.89 -42.01
C SER A 225 -2.40 -2.97 -40.92
N ASP A 226 -2.26 -1.66 -41.17
CA ASP A 226 -1.72 -0.73 -40.17
C ASP A 226 -2.70 -0.53 -39.01
N GLU A 227 -4.00 -0.48 -39.29
CA GLU A 227 -5.04 -0.43 -38.26
C GLU A 227 -5.02 -1.68 -37.38
N LEU A 228 -4.99 -2.86 -37.99
CA LEU A 228 -4.92 -4.12 -37.26
C LEU A 228 -3.61 -4.24 -36.45
N ASN A 229 -2.48 -3.87 -37.06
CA ASN A 229 -1.18 -3.84 -36.40
C ASN A 229 -1.14 -2.84 -35.24
N SER A 230 -1.89 -1.74 -35.30
CA SER A 230 -1.99 -0.78 -34.18
C SER A 230 -2.70 -1.36 -32.96
N VAL A 231 -3.75 -2.17 -33.18
CA VAL A 231 -4.45 -2.92 -32.12
C VAL A 231 -3.55 -4.00 -31.55
N LEU A 232 -2.90 -4.79 -32.41
CA LEU A 232 -1.96 -5.82 -31.96
C LEU A 232 -0.74 -5.24 -31.22
N ALA A 233 -0.26 -4.06 -31.62
CA ALA A 233 0.82 -3.35 -30.92
C ALA A 233 0.40 -2.85 -29.54
N HIS A 234 -0.88 -2.46 -29.37
CA HIS A 234 -1.46 -2.14 -28.07
C HIS A 234 -1.52 -3.37 -27.17
N GLU A 235 -2.05 -4.49 -27.68
CA GLU A 235 -2.08 -5.77 -26.95
C GLU A 235 -0.68 -6.28 -26.60
N LEU A 236 0.30 -6.13 -27.51
CA LEU A 236 1.69 -6.46 -27.22
C LEU A 236 2.29 -5.57 -26.13
N GLY A 237 1.82 -4.32 -26.00
CA GLY A 237 2.14 -3.45 -24.87
C GLY A 237 1.67 -4.04 -23.54
N HIS A 238 0.45 -4.59 -23.49
CA HIS A 238 -0.03 -5.31 -22.29
C HIS A 238 0.85 -6.51 -21.94
N ILE A 239 1.30 -7.28 -22.94
CA ILE A 239 2.25 -8.39 -22.74
C ILE A 239 3.61 -7.88 -22.24
N TYR A 240 4.16 -6.84 -22.87
CA TYR A 240 5.45 -6.27 -22.50
C TYR A 240 5.49 -5.83 -21.03
N HIS A 241 4.41 -5.18 -20.57
CA HIS A 241 4.27 -4.71 -19.20
C HIS A 241 3.69 -5.78 -18.24
N ARG A 242 3.38 -6.99 -18.73
CA ARG A 242 2.80 -8.10 -17.96
C ARG A 242 1.49 -7.75 -17.26
N HIS A 243 0.68 -6.88 -17.88
CA HIS A 243 -0.62 -6.47 -17.33
C HIS A 243 -1.59 -7.64 -17.12
N PRO A 244 -1.67 -8.66 -18.00
CA PRO A 244 -2.56 -9.79 -17.78
C PRO A 244 -2.19 -10.58 -16.52
N GLU A 245 -0.90 -10.82 -16.26
CA GLU A 245 -0.42 -11.49 -15.06
C GLU A 245 -0.72 -10.68 -13.80
N GLN A 246 -0.47 -9.37 -13.86
CA GLN A 246 -0.77 -8.45 -12.76
C GLN A 246 -2.27 -8.43 -12.45
N GLY A 247 -3.13 -8.31 -13.47
CA GLY A 247 -4.59 -8.34 -13.30
C GLY A 247 -5.09 -9.68 -12.74
N THR A 248 -4.54 -10.79 -13.26
CA THR A 248 -4.86 -12.14 -12.80
C THR A 248 -4.47 -12.35 -11.33
N MET A 249 -3.31 -11.85 -10.91
CA MET A 249 -2.86 -11.90 -9.51
C MET A 249 -3.66 -10.96 -8.60
N GLN A 250 -4.05 -9.79 -9.11
CA GLN A 250 -4.90 -8.85 -8.36
C GLN A 250 -6.25 -9.48 -8.03
N ASN A 251 -6.83 -10.31 -8.90
CA ASN A 251 -8.12 -10.95 -8.61
C ASN A 251 -8.10 -11.96 -7.45
N GLY A 252 -6.96 -12.32 -6.88
CA GLY A 252 -6.80 -12.92 -5.53
C GLY A 252 -7.29 -14.37 -5.36
N THR A 253 -8.44 -14.74 -5.92
CA THR A 253 -8.97 -16.12 -5.97
C THR A 253 -8.19 -16.96 -6.98
N THR A 254 -7.82 -16.37 -8.11
CA THR A 254 -7.17 -17.04 -9.23
C THR A 254 -5.76 -17.56 -8.91
N ALA A 255 -4.97 -16.79 -8.13
CA ALA A 255 -3.64 -17.21 -7.71
C ALA A 255 -3.65 -18.47 -6.81
N LEU A 256 -4.68 -18.63 -5.98
CA LEU A 256 -4.85 -19.81 -5.12
C LEU A 256 -5.35 -21.03 -5.91
N ILE A 257 -6.16 -20.78 -6.94
CA ILE A 257 -6.78 -21.77 -7.82
C ILE A 257 -5.80 -22.38 -8.81
N MET A 258 -4.84 -21.61 -9.32
CA MET A 258 -3.73 -22.10 -10.17
C MET A 258 -3.00 -23.31 -9.57
N TYR A 259 -2.98 -23.42 -8.24
CA TYR A 259 -2.38 -24.52 -7.50
C TYR A 259 -3.27 -25.78 -7.42
N TYR A 260 -4.58 -25.66 -7.66
CA TYR A 260 -5.61 -26.72 -7.52
C TYR A 260 -6.51 -26.86 -8.78
N LEU A 261 -5.96 -26.73 -9.98
CA LEU A 261 -6.76 -26.69 -11.22
C LEU A 261 -7.47 -28.02 -11.52
N ASP A 262 -8.80 -27.98 -11.57
CA ASP A 262 -9.67 -28.97 -12.25
C ASP A 262 -10.40 -28.31 -13.44
N ALA A 263 -11.05 -29.12 -14.30
CA ALA A 263 -11.69 -28.63 -15.52
C ALA A 263 -12.89 -27.69 -15.26
N GLY A 264 -13.64 -27.91 -14.17
CA GLY A 264 -14.78 -27.07 -13.83
C GLY A 264 -14.35 -25.66 -13.39
N THR A 265 -13.24 -25.60 -12.65
CA THR A 265 -12.67 -24.33 -12.22
C THR A 265 -12.08 -23.56 -13.39
N LEU A 266 -11.43 -24.26 -14.34
CA LEU A 266 -10.87 -23.61 -15.53
C LEU A 266 -11.93 -22.93 -16.40
N LEU A 267 -13.11 -23.56 -16.54
CA LEU A 267 -14.23 -22.96 -17.27
C LEU A 267 -14.74 -21.67 -16.62
N SER A 268 -14.78 -21.58 -15.28
CA SER A 268 -15.18 -20.32 -14.62
C SER A 268 -14.17 -19.18 -14.83
N MET A 269 -12.91 -19.52 -15.10
CA MET A 269 -11.83 -18.54 -15.27
C MET A 269 -11.80 -17.94 -16.68
N THR A 270 -12.38 -18.60 -17.67
CA THR A 270 -12.42 -18.08 -19.05
C THR A 270 -13.19 -16.78 -19.11
N SER A 271 -14.37 -16.74 -18.49
CA SER A 271 -15.20 -15.53 -18.43
C SER A 271 -14.57 -14.46 -17.54
N GLU A 272 -13.83 -14.84 -16.49
CA GLU A 272 -13.11 -13.87 -15.66
C GLU A 272 -11.96 -13.19 -16.43
N LEU A 273 -11.21 -13.96 -17.22
CA LEU A 273 -10.12 -13.44 -18.05
C LEU A 273 -10.64 -12.57 -19.20
N LEU A 274 -11.78 -12.92 -19.80
CA LEU A 274 -12.45 -12.08 -20.80
C LEU A 274 -12.97 -10.77 -20.22
N LEU A 275 -13.36 -10.76 -18.94
CA LEU A 275 -13.82 -9.57 -18.23
C LEU A 275 -12.71 -8.83 -17.48
N LEU A 276 -11.44 -9.18 -17.71
CA LEU A 276 -10.32 -8.46 -17.13
C LEU A 276 -10.36 -7.00 -17.59
N LYS A 277 -10.40 -6.10 -16.60
CA LYS A 277 -10.34 -4.66 -16.82
C LYS A 277 -8.99 -4.14 -16.41
N TYR A 278 -8.33 -3.49 -17.35
CA TYR A 278 -7.05 -2.85 -17.08
C TYR A 278 -7.25 -1.50 -16.38
N SER A 279 -6.25 -1.14 -15.57
CA SER A 279 -6.24 0.18 -14.91
C SER A 279 -5.95 1.27 -15.94
N ARG A 280 -6.28 2.53 -15.61
CA ARG A 280 -5.94 3.68 -16.47
C ARG A 280 -4.44 3.78 -16.75
N GLU A 281 -3.61 3.38 -15.79
CA GLU A 281 -2.16 3.37 -15.91
C GLU A 281 -1.71 2.28 -16.89
N HIS A 282 -2.25 1.06 -16.79
CA HIS A 282 -1.95 -0.02 -17.74
C HIS A 282 -2.30 0.35 -19.19
N GLU A 283 -3.47 0.97 -19.39
CA GLU A 283 -3.89 1.46 -20.70
C GLU A 283 -2.95 2.54 -21.25
N GLN A 284 -2.50 3.46 -20.39
CA GLN A 284 -1.57 4.51 -20.80
C GLN A 284 -0.19 3.94 -21.19
N GLU A 285 0.31 2.94 -20.47
CA GLU A 285 1.56 2.25 -20.79
C GLU A 285 1.47 1.52 -22.14
N ALA A 286 0.38 0.77 -22.37
CA ALA A 286 0.14 0.09 -23.64
C ALA A 286 -0.04 1.06 -24.83
N ASP A 287 -0.75 2.18 -24.62
CA ASP A 287 -0.91 3.23 -25.62
C ASP A 287 0.44 3.84 -26.03
N LEU A 288 1.27 4.20 -25.05
CA LEU A 288 2.59 4.79 -25.28
C LEU A 288 3.52 3.82 -26.00
N PHE A 289 3.45 2.54 -25.64
CA PHE A 289 4.19 1.47 -26.30
C PHE A 289 3.78 1.35 -27.78
N SER A 290 2.49 1.22 -28.07
CA SER A 290 1.96 1.15 -29.43
C SER A 290 2.30 2.40 -30.26
N CYS A 291 2.15 3.60 -29.67
CA CYS A 291 2.53 4.85 -30.31
C CYS A 291 4.02 4.94 -30.64
N GLY A 292 4.88 4.41 -29.77
CA GLY A 292 6.31 4.32 -30.02
C GLY A 292 6.62 3.49 -31.27
N ILE A 293 5.95 2.34 -31.44
CA ILE A 293 6.10 1.47 -32.62
C ILE A 293 5.57 2.17 -33.87
N MET A 294 4.35 2.71 -33.82
CA MET A 294 3.74 3.44 -34.95
C MET A 294 4.62 4.60 -35.43
N ASN A 295 5.16 5.39 -34.50
CA ASN A 295 6.04 6.52 -34.83
C ASN A 295 7.32 6.07 -35.54
N ARG A 296 7.93 4.94 -35.15
CA ARG A 296 9.09 4.36 -35.85
C ARG A 296 8.77 3.89 -37.27
N ARG A 297 7.50 3.56 -37.54
CA ARG A 297 7.00 3.20 -38.88
C ARG A 297 6.54 4.41 -39.70
N GLY A 298 6.60 5.62 -39.15
CA GLY A 298 6.08 6.81 -39.81
C GLY A 298 4.54 6.85 -39.87
N ILE A 299 3.87 6.02 -39.06
CA ILE A 299 2.43 5.98 -38.92
C ILE A 299 2.03 6.99 -37.85
N LYS A 300 0.94 7.72 -38.10
CA LYS A 300 0.43 8.70 -37.14
C LYS A 300 -0.06 7.98 -35.89
N GLY A 301 0.35 8.47 -34.72
CA GLY A 301 -0.04 7.89 -33.42
C GLY A 301 -1.54 8.01 -33.09
N ASP A 302 -2.34 8.67 -33.93
CA ASP A 302 -3.80 8.74 -33.80
C ASP A 302 -4.54 7.62 -34.55
N LEU A 303 -3.84 6.68 -35.19
CA LEU A 303 -4.47 5.59 -35.95
C LEU A 303 -5.29 4.66 -35.03
N LEU A 304 -4.71 4.22 -33.91
CA LEU A 304 -5.43 3.41 -32.92
C LEU A 304 -6.72 4.10 -32.46
N LYS A 305 -6.64 5.41 -32.17
CA LYS A 305 -7.82 6.22 -31.83
C LYS A 305 -8.89 6.16 -32.93
N GLN A 306 -8.50 6.31 -34.20
CA GLN A 306 -9.45 6.28 -35.32
C GLN A 306 -10.16 4.93 -35.41
N VAL A 307 -9.44 3.83 -35.21
CA VAL A 307 -10.02 2.48 -35.18
C VAL A 307 -11.06 2.37 -34.07
N LEU A 308 -10.72 2.78 -32.84
CA LEU A 308 -11.61 2.69 -31.69
C LEU A 308 -12.86 3.57 -31.84
N THR A 309 -12.70 4.81 -32.27
CA THR A 309 -13.84 5.71 -32.53
C THR A 309 -14.75 5.14 -33.63
N ARG A 310 -14.20 4.50 -34.67
CA ARG A 310 -15.02 3.86 -35.71
C ARG A 310 -15.79 2.65 -35.16
N LEU A 311 -15.18 1.86 -34.29
CA LEU A 311 -15.85 0.72 -33.63
C LEU A 311 -16.99 1.19 -32.69
N GLU A 312 -16.78 2.29 -31.95
CA GLU A 312 -17.80 2.97 -31.13
C GLU A 312 -19.00 3.43 -31.97
N GLU A 313 -18.75 4.11 -33.08
CA GLU A 313 -19.80 4.66 -33.94
C GLU A 313 -20.64 3.56 -34.58
N LYS A 314 -20.02 2.44 -35.00
CA LYS A 314 -20.70 1.30 -35.61
C LYS A 314 -21.60 0.52 -34.64
N THR A 315 -21.28 0.52 -33.34
CA THR A 315 -22.02 -0.22 -32.30
C THR A 315 -23.20 0.55 -31.71
N GLY A 316 -23.41 1.82 -32.11
CA GLY A 316 -24.71 2.48 -32.07
C GLY A 316 -25.30 2.71 -30.67
N GLY A 317 -24.48 2.96 -29.64
CA GLY A 317 -24.93 3.36 -28.31
C GLY A 317 -25.74 2.32 -27.51
N GLY A 318 -25.97 1.12 -28.08
CA GLY A 318 -26.67 0.01 -27.42
C GLY A 318 -25.76 -0.95 -26.65
N GLY A 319 -24.44 -0.85 -26.87
CA GLY A 319 -23.39 -1.56 -26.15
C GLY A 319 -22.05 -1.14 -26.76
N ALA A 320 -21.05 -0.83 -25.94
CA ALA A 320 -19.70 -0.59 -26.45
C ALA A 320 -19.14 -1.91 -27.02
N PRO A 321 -18.26 -1.89 -28.04
CA PRO A 321 -17.54 -3.08 -28.50
C PRO A 321 -16.88 -3.80 -27.32
N GLU A 322 -16.75 -5.13 -27.36
CA GLU A 322 -16.19 -5.90 -26.24
C GLU A 322 -14.76 -5.42 -25.88
N PHE A 323 -13.98 -5.02 -26.89
CA PHE A 323 -12.68 -4.36 -26.72
C PHE A 323 -12.74 -3.14 -25.79
N MET A 324 -13.79 -2.31 -25.87
CA MET A 324 -13.92 -1.15 -24.99
C MET A 324 -14.35 -1.49 -23.57
N SER A 325 -14.99 -2.64 -23.38
CA SER A 325 -15.41 -3.11 -22.07
C SER A 325 -14.22 -3.54 -21.20
N THR A 326 -13.19 -4.11 -21.83
CA THR A 326 -11.91 -4.48 -21.21
C THR A 326 -10.92 -3.32 -21.13
N HIS A 327 -11.00 -2.37 -22.07
CA HIS A 327 -10.14 -1.17 -22.18
C HIS A 327 -10.91 0.15 -21.94
N PRO A 328 -11.26 0.52 -20.68
CA PRO A 328 -12.06 1.70 -20.39
C PRO A 328 -11.34 3.04 -20.66
N ASP A 329 -12.12 4.09 -20.98
CA ASP A 329 -11.74 5.53 -21.09
C ASP A 329 -11.05 5.99 -22.38
N THR A 330 -11.71 5.88 -23.53
CA THR A 330 -11.22 6.43 -24.82
C THR A 330 -11.07 7.95 -24.81
N GLU A 331 -12.00 8.73 -24.24
CA GLU A 331 -11.92 10.20 -24.33
C GLU A 331 -10.70 10.79 -23.61
N SER A 332 -10.42 10.44 -22.35
CA SER A 332 -9.29 11.00 -21.59
C SER A 332 -7.93 10.50 -22.10
N ARG A 333 -7.87 9.25 -22.59
CA ARG A 333 -6.63 8.66 -23.14
C ARG A 333 -6.19 9.36 -24.42
N THR A 334 -7.14 9.76 -25.26
CA THR A 334 -6.80 10.39 -26.55
C THR A 334 -6.08 11.74 -26.42
N PHE A 335 -6.34 12.49 -25.35
CA PHE A 335 -5.57 13.70 -25.04
C PHE A 335 -4.18 13.35 -24.51
N GLY A 336 -4.07 12.31 -23.67
CA GLY A 336 -2.81 11.82 -23.12
C GLY A 336 -1.86 11.30 -24.21
N VAL A 337 -2.37 10.54 -25.18
CA VAL A 337 -1.61 10.04 -26.33
C VAL A 337 -1.10 11.18 -27.20
N ALA A 338 -1.95 12.16 -27.55
CA ALA A 338 -1.53 13.31 -28.32
C ALA A 338 -0.42 14.11 -27.61
N LEU A 339 -0.53 14.26 -26.28
CA LEU A 339 0.50 14.91 -25.46
C LEU A 339 1.78 14.07 -25.37
N GLY A 340 1.67 12.75 -25.24
CA GLY A 340 2.79 11.81 -25.21
C GLY A 340 3.56 11.78 -26.52
N VAL A 341 2.86 11.76 -27.66
CA VAL A 341 3.47 11.89 -29.00
C VAL A 341 4.17 13.24 -29.15
N ALA A 342 3.54 14.35 -28.72
CA ALA A 342 4.16 15.65 -28.75
C ALA A 342 5.42 15.72 -27.86
N ALA A 343 5.36 15.14 -26.66
CA ALA A 343 6.49 15.06 -25.75
C ALA A 343 7.62 14.18 -26.32
N LEU A 344 7.29 13.04 -26.93
CA LEU A 344 8.26 12.14 -27.55
C LEU A 344 8.96 12.81 -28.74
N ILE A 345 8.22 13.53 -29.58
CA ILE A 345 8.81 14.32 -30.69
C ILE A 345 9.77 15.38 -30.13
N VAL A 346 9.40 16.07 -29.05
CA VAL A 346 10.25 17.07 -28.40
C VAL A 346 11.50 16.42 -27.80
N VAL A 347 11.36 15.31 -27.06
CA VAL A 347 12.47 14.58 -26.43
C VAL A 347 13.43 14.03 -27.48
N LEU A 348 12.94 13.39 -28.54
CA LEU A 348 13.77 12.91 -29.65
C LEU A 348 14.50 14.06 -30.37
N SER A 349 13.83 15.20 -30.53
CA SER A 349 14.44 16.41 -31.11
C SER A 349 15.57 16.95 -30.23
N VAL A 350 15.37 16.99 -28.90
CA VAL A 350 16.38 17.42 -27.92
C VAL A 350 17.54 16.43 -27.83
N MET A 351 17.27 15.13 -27.81
CA MET A 351 18.30 14.08 -27.75
C MET A 351 19.19 14.08 -28.99
N ASN A 352 18.62 14.21 -30.19
CA ASN A 352 19.39 14.33 -31.43
C ASN A 352 20.27 15.60 -31.45
N GLY A 353 19.80 16.69 -30.85
CA GLY A 353 20.59 17.92 -30.67
C GLY A 353 21.75 17.71 -29.69
N PHE A 354 21.46 17.11 -28.54
CA PHE A 354 22.44 16.88 -27.48
C PHE A 354 23.51 15.85 -27.87
N GLU A 355 23.16 14.78 -28.60
CA GLU A 355 24.12 13.81 -29.11
C GLU A 355 25.13 14.46 -30.07
N ARG A 356 24.65 15.38 -30.94
CA ARG A 356 25.53 16.18 -31.81
C ARG A 356 26.48 17.07 -31.02
N ASP A 357 25.97 17.74 -29.99
CA ASP A 357 26.77 18.64 -29.15
C ASP A 357 27.81 17.86 -28.33
N LEU A 358 27.42 16.73 -27.73
CA LEU A 358 28.30 15.86 -26.96
C LEU A 358 29.40 15.24 -27.83
N ARG A 359 29.06 14.78 -29.05
CA ARG A 359 30.03 14.25 -30.01
C ARG A 359 31.01 15.32 -30.48
N SER A 360 30.56 16.56 -30.64
CA SER A 360 31.44 17.69 -30.97
C SER A 360 32.41 18.03 -29.83
N ALA A 361 31.94 17.96 -28.58
CA ALA A 361 32.72 18.26 -27.39
C ALA A 361 33.75 17.15 -27.09
N LEU A 362 33.39 15.88 -27.27
CA LEU A 362 34.27 14.74 -27.01
C LEU A 362 35.43 14.61 -28.00
N MET A 363 35.25 15.01 -29.27
CA MET A 363 36.36 15.07 -30.23
C MET A 363 37.39 16.18 -29.94
N GLY A 364 37.12 17.08 -28.99
CA GLY A 364 38.02 18.16 -28.60
C GLY A 364 39.04 17.81 -27.51
N VAL A 365 38.94 16.63 -26.88
CA VAL A 365 39.69 16.33 -25.65
C VAL A 365 41.07 15.70 -25.91
N ASN A 366 41.27 15.05 -27.06
CA ASN A 366 42.56 14.45 -27.41
C ASN A 366 43.21 15.23 -28.55
N ALA A 367 44.35 15.87 -28.27
CA ALA A 367 45.16 16.49 -29.30
C ALA A 367 45.74 15.41 -30.22
N HIS A 368 45.46 15.50 -31.52
CA HIS A 368 46.04 14.60 -32.53
C HIS A 368 47.58 14.77 -32.64
N LEU A 369 48.10 15.94 -32.25
CA LEU A 369 49.52 16.25 -32.20
C LEU A 369 49.80 17.08 -30.94
N THR A 370 50.78 16.66 -30.14
CA THR A 370 51.27 17.40 -28.98
C THR A 370 52.69 17.85 -29.24
N VAL A 371 52.97 19.15 -29.06
CA VAL A 371 54.31 19.73 -29.23
C VAL A 371 54.74 20.34 -27.89
N GLY A 372 55.87 19.88 -27.36
CA GLY A 372 56.42 20.36 -26.09
C GLY A 372 57.93 20.64 -26.20
N LYS A 373 58.42 21.57 -25.38
CA LYS A 373 59.86 21.87 -25.24
C LYS A 373 60.31 21.49 -23.84
N PHE A 374 61.30 20.61 -23.73
CA PHE A 374 61.95 20.29 -22.45
C PHE A 374 63.01 21.35 -22.15
N ASN A 375 62.88 22.08 -21.04
CA ASN A 375 63.88 23.06 -20.59
C ASN A 375 64.51 22.58 -19.27
N VAL A 376 65.80 22.25 -19.30
CA VAL A 376 66.55 21.76 -18.13
C VAL A 376 67.18 22.91 -17.33
N SER A 377 67.23 24.13 -17.89
CA SER A 377 67.98 25.27 -17.31
C SER A 377 67.10 26.43 -16.84
N GLY A 378 65.77 26.28 -16.84
CA GLY A 378 64.83 27.22 -16.21
C GLY A 378 64.78 28.64 -16.81
N GLN A 379 65.51 28.93 -17.90
CA GLN A 379 65.75 30.30 -18.35
C GLN A 379 64.89 30.80 -19.53
N LEU A 380 63.83 30.09 -19.93
CA LEU A 380 62.93 30.59 -20.98
C LEU A 380 61.47 30.24 -20.65
N PRO A 381 60.58 31.23 -20.44
CA PRO A 381 59.15 30.97 -20.47
C PRO A 381 58.76 30.53 -21.89
N LEU A 382 57.84 29.57 -22.00
CA LEU A 382 57.08 29.33 -23.23
C LEU A 382 56.11 30.51 -23.37
N GLU A 383 56.59 31.64 -23.86
CA GLU A 383 55.69 32.63 -24.44
C GLU A 383 54.92 31.95 -25.58
N SER A 384 53.65 32.29 -25.75
CA SER A 384 52.80 31.82 -26.85
C SER A 384 53.48 32.12 -28.17
N ASN A 385 54.27 31.19 -28.67
CA ASN A 385 55.14 31.46 -29.80
C ASN A 385 54.34 31.28 -31.08
N THR A 386 53.74 32.38 -31.55
CA THR A 386 52.94 32.43 -32.78
C THR A 386 53.73 31.84 -33.97
N GLU A 387 55.06 32.02 -33.99
CA GLU A 387 55.95 31.44 -35.00
C GLU A 387 55.88 29.91 -35.05
N ILE A 388 55.85 29.22 -33.91
CA ILE A 388 55.75 27.75 -33.87
C ILE A 388 54.41 27.30 -34.42
N THR A 389 53.34 28.02 -34.09
CA THR A 389 51.99 27.72 -34.58
C THR A 389 51.89 27.91 -36.10
N GLU A 390 52.52 28.95 -36.65
CA GLU A 390 52.59 29.18 -38.09
C GLU A 390 53.43 28.14 -38.83
N GLN A 391 54.59 27.75 -38.27
CA GLN A 391 55.42 26.68 -38.83
C GLN A 391 54.67 25.34 -38.88
N ILE A 392 53.94 24.99 -37.81
CA ILE A 392 53.10 23.78 -37.78
C ILE A 392 51.99 23.89 -38.83
N ARG A 393 51.33 25.06 -38.95
CA ARG A 393 50.24 25.26 -39.92
C ARG A 393 50.72 25.15 -41.36
N ALA A 394 51.95 25.58 -41.64
CA ALA A 394 52.57 25.45 -42.95
C ALA A 394 52.90 23.99 -43.31
N ALA A 395 53.19 23.15 -42.30
CA ALA A 395 53.49 21.72 -42.50
C ALA A 395 52.24 20.83 -42.51
N VAL A 396 51.24 21.12 -41.65
CA VAL A 396 50.03 20.30 -41.47
C VAL A 396 48.82 21.20 -41.18
N PRO A 397 47.72 21.12 -41.94
CA PRO A 397 46.49 21.87 -41.63
C PRO A 397 45.82 21.33 -40.37
N PHE A 398 45.44 22.22 -39.45
CA PHE A 398 44.72 21.87 -38.22
C PHE A 398 43.56 22.85 -37.94
N LYS A 399 42.54 22.37 -37.23
CA LYS A 399 41.30 23.11 -36.92
C LYS A 399 41.48 24.15 -35.80
N SER A 400 42.17 23.78 -34.72
CA SER A 400 42.45 24.66 -33.58
C SER A 400 43.75 24.26 -32.87
N VAL A 401 44.35 25.20 -32.14
CA VAL A 401 45.51 25.00 -31.26
C VAL A 401 45.22 25.63 -29.92
N THR A 402 45.53 24.91 -28.83
CA THR A 402 45.36 25.37 -27.47
C THR A 402 46.65 25.12 -26.68
N PRO A 403 47.30 26.15 -26.12
CA PRO A 403 48.43 25.95 -25.22
C PRO A 403 47.94 25.35 -23.88
N TYR A 404 48.67 24.38 -23.34
CA TYR A 404 48.39 23.80 -22.04
C TYR A 404 49.68 23.55 -21.26
N THR A 405 49.60 23.56 -19.93
CA THR A 405 50.69 23.16 -19.02
C THR A 405 50.32 21.86 -18.33
N LEU A 406 51.27 20.93 -18.22
CA LEU A 406 51.10 19.69 -17.45
C LEU A 406 51.34 19.89 -15.95
N ASN A 407 51.98 21.00 -15.57
CA ASN A 407 52.29 21.32 -14.18
C ASN A 407 51.31 22.33 -13.60
N GLN A 408 51.08 22.25 -12.29
CA GLN A 408 50.30 23.24 -11.54
C GLN A 408 50.93 24.63 -11.70
N ALA A 409 50.13 25.60 -12.14
CA ALA A 409 50.54 26.99 -12.29
C ALA A 409 49.62 27.89 -11.45
N LEU A 410 50.21 28.88 -10.77
CA LEU A 410 49.47 29.93 -10.11
C LEU A 410 49.24 31.07 -11.11
N VAL A 411 48.01 31.27 -11.55
CA VAL A 411 47.65 32.39 -12.43
C VAL A 411 47.34 33.60 -11.57
N ASN A 412 48.15 34.65 -11.67
CA ASN A 412 47.89 35.93 -11.02
C ASN A 412 47.47 36.95 -12.09
N SER A 413 46.21 37.39 -12.07
CA SER A 413 45.73 38.48 -12.94
C SER A 413 45.88 39.82 -12.22
N GLY A 414 47.11 40.34 -12.18
CA GLY A 414 47.34 41.75 -11.82
C GLY A 414 46.76 42.66 -12.91
N ARG A 415 45.80 43.52 -12.54
CA ARG A 415 45.49 44.71 -13.33
C ARG A 415 46.62 45.71 -13.08
N ASP A 416 47.60 45.77 -13.98
CA ASP A 416 48.44 46.96 -14.08
C ASP A 416 47.69 48.00 -14.93
N ALA A 417 47.60 49.21 -14.36
CA ALA A 417 47.01 50.41 -14.94
C ALA A 417 47.91 51.06 -15.99
#